data_AF-E1R310-F1
#
_entry.id   AF-E1R310-F1
#
_cell.length_a   1.000
_cell.length_b   1.000
_cell.length_c   1.000
_cell.angle_alpha   90.00
_cell.angle_beta   90.00
_cell.angle_gamma   90.00
#
_symmetry.space_group_name_H-M   'P 1'
#
loop_
_entity.id
_entity.type
_entity.pdbx_description
1 polymer ?
#
loop_
_entity_poly.entity_id
_entity_poly.type
_entity_poly.pdbx_seq_one_letter_code
_entity_poly.pdbx_strand_id
1 'polypeptide(L)'
;MMKKPKEFISSHAAGCLLAVSIFICLVGMGFETKNRFTNPVGLVRGSAAAVQYLFASVGNFFSGTVNSIGELRDLRKDYRALQNQVEHYQIIQRDLDSLRAENDRLRDQLSFSGELSYRHVPARVIAMDPGTLFHGMTVDKGMSSGVAVDMPVIAYQDGRQGLVGKVISATSRTAMILPIFDHECFVAARFSAGRYEGLVGGDGKKGGAIFMRYVKKRAKEEIRYGDLVVTSGLRSIYPASIPIGRVVGIESPEWQPSLIIEIEPAIDFSRLEYVFILKQEPNQ
;
A
#
# COMPACT_ATOMS: atom_id res chain seq x y z
N MET A 1 -6.88 -5.47 63.97
CA MET A 1 -7.54 -4.33 63.29
C MET A 1 -8.29 -4.89 62.08
N MET A 2 -9.62 -4.96 62.20
CA MET A 2 -10.53 -5.72 61.32
C MET A 2 -10.44 -5.29 59.86
N LYS A 3 -10.09 -6.22 58.95
CA LYS A 3 -10.29 -6.05 57.51
C LYS A 3 -11.80 -6.02 57.25
N LYS A 4 -12.25 -4.98 56.54
CA LYS A 4 -13.67 -4.74 56.27
C LYS A 4 -14.28 -5.95 55.55
N PRO A 5 -15.47 -6.43 55.94
CA PRO A 5 -16.09 -7.63 55.38
C PRO A 5 -16.31 -7.55 53.85
N LYS A 6 -16.38 -6.35 53.28
CA LYS A 6 -16.57 -6.13 51.84
C LYS A 6 -15.36 -6.53 50.97
N GLU A 7 -14.13 -6.48 51.48
CA GLU A 7 -12.93 -6.82 50.70
C GLU A 7 -12.59 -8.32 50.71
N PHE A 8 -13.06 -9.05 51.73
CA PHE A 8 -12.94 -10.51 51.76
C PHE A 8 -13.94 -11.17 50.80
N ILE A 9 -15.14 -10.59 50.67
CA ILE A 9 -16.20 -11.07 49.79
C ILE A 9 -15.84 -10.90 48.31
N SER A 10 -15.08 -9.87 47.90
CA SER A 10 -14.73 -9.67 46.48
C SER A 10 -13.62 -10.59 45.98
N SER A 11 -12.66 -10.97 46.84
CA SER A 11 -11.56 -11.89 46.48
C SER A 11 -11.93 -13.36 46.56
N HIS A 12 -12.93 -13.72 47.40
CA HIS A 12 -13.38 -15.09 47.61
C HIS A 12 -14.88 -15.27 47.24
N ALA A 13 -15.39 -14.41 46.35
CA ALA A 13 -16.81 -14.37 45.96
C ALA A 13 -17.34 -15.75 45.51
N ALA A 14 -16.55 -16.48 44.73
CA ALA A 14 -16.89 -17.82 44.26
C ALA A 14 -16.97 -18.85 45.40
N GLY A 15 -16.06 -18.76 46.39
CA GLY A 15 -16.05 -19.65 47.56
C GLY A 15 -17.24 -19.37 48.50
N CYS A 16 -17.58 -18.10 48.73
CA CYS A 16 -18.76 -17.74 49.51
C CYS A 16 -20.07 -18.15 48.82
N LEU A 17 -20.16 -18.02 47.48
CA LEU A 17 -21.36 -18.43 46.73
C LEU A 17 -21.57 -19.95 46.74
N LEU A 18 -20.51 -20.76 46.67
CA LEU A 18 -20.58 -22.21 46.82
C LEU A 18 -20.98 -22.62 48.25
N ALA A 19 -20.45 -21.94 49.28
CA ALA A 19 -20.84 -22.19 50.65
C ALA A 19 -22.33 -21.86 50.90
N VAL A 20 -22.83 -20.77 50.31
CA VAL A 20 -24.24 -20.37 50.39
C VAL A 20 -25.15 -21.36 49.64
N SER A 21 -24.75 -21.86 48.46
CA SER A 21 -25.53 -22.86 47.74
C SER A 21 -25.59 -24.20 48.50
N ILE A 22 -24.48 -24.64 49.09
CA ILE A 22 -24.43 -25.84 49.95
C ILE A 22 -25.29 -25.65 51.21
N PHE A 23 -25.26 -24.45 51.80
CA PHE A 23 -26.07 -24.14 52.99
C PHE A 23 -27.57 -24.14 52.68
N ILE A 24 -27.99 -23.59 51.53
CA ILE A 24 -29.39 -23.63 51.08
C ILE A 24 -29.84 -25.07 50.82
N CYS A 25 -28.98 -25.91 50.23
CA CYS A 25 -29.26 -27.34 50.07
C CYS A 25 -29.41 -28.07 51.41
N LEU A 26 -28.53 -27.80 52.38
CA LEU A 26 -28.58 -28.40 53.72
C LEU A 26 -29.81 -27.96 54.52
N VAL A 27 -30.17 -26.67 54.47
CA VAL A 27 -31.39 -26.15 55.11
C VAL A 27 -32.63 -26.73 54.44
N GLY A 28 -32.65 -26.90 53.12
CA GLY A 28 -33.73 -27.57 52.39
C GLY A 28 -33.94 -29.02 52.83
N MET A 29 -32.86 -29.78 53.04
CA MET A 29 -32.93 -31.16 53.55
C MET A 29 -33.37 -31.23 55.03
N GLY A 30 -33.00 -30.24 55.86
CA GLY A 30 -33.34 -30.20 57.28
C GLY A 30 -34.84 -30.00 57.56
N PHE A 31 -35.60 -29.43 56.62
CA PHE A 31 -37.04 -29.20 56.76
C PHE A 31 -37.91 -30.45 56.48
N GLU A 32 -37.34 -31.57 56.01
CA GLU A 32 -38.10 -32.76 55.58
C GLU A 32 -38.48 -33.76 56.69
N THR A 33 -38.22 -33.49 57.97
CA THR A 33 -38.64 -34.42 59.05
C THR A 33 -40.02 -34.16 59.65
N LYS A 34 -40.81 -33.18 59.15
CA LYS A 34 -42.13 -32.90 59.75
C LYS A 34 -43.18 -32.29 58.81
N ASN A 35 -43.52 -32.98 57.72
CA ASN A 35 -44.92 -33.13 57.26
C ASN A 35 -45.00 -33.86 55.91
N ARG A 36 -45.74 -34.97 55.87
CA ARG A 36 -46.22 -35.58 54.61
C ARG A 36 -47.35 -34.71 54.05
N PHE A 37 -47.30 -34.34 52.77
CA PHE A 37 -48.24 -34.79 51.72
C PHE A 37 -48.07 -33.99 50.41
N THR A 38 -48.18 -34.72 49.28
CA THR A 38 -48.57 -34.30 47.92
C THR A 38 -47.62 -33.42 47.06
N ASN A 39 -46.44 -33.93 46.70
CA ASN A 39 -45.84 -33.94 45.33
C ASN A 39 -44.29 -34.03 45.38
N PRO A 40 -43.68 -35.23 45.33
CA PRO A 40 -42.22 -35.36 45.33
C PRO A 40 -41.56 -34.81 44.04
N VAL A 41 -42.32 -34.65 42.95
CA VAL A 41 -41.81 -34.23 41.63
C VAL A 41 -41.59 -32.71 41.55
N GLY A 42 -42.34 -31.90 42.30
CA GLY A 42 -42.21 -30.43 42.27
C GLY A 42 -40.94 -29.91 42.96
N LEU A 43 -40.48 -30.61 44.00
CA LEU A 43 -39.36 -30.20 44.84
C LEU A 43 -38.00 -30.48 44.18
N VAL A 44 -37.88 -31.62 43.49
CA VAL A 44 -36.71 -31.96 42.64
C VAL A 44 -36.60 -31.02 41.45
N ARG A 45 -37.74 -30.60 40.88
CA ARG A 45 -37.78 -29.71 39.72
C ARG A 45 -37.46 -28.25 40.10
N GLY A 46 -37.89 -27.81 41.30
CA GLY A 46 -37.56 -26.50 41.86
C GLY A 46 -36.08 -26.37 42.25
N SER A 47 -35.49 -27.41 42.85
CA SER A 47 -34.05 -27.43 43.17
C SER A 47 -33.19 -27.53 41.91
N ALA A 48 -33.58 -28.33 40.92
CA ALA A 48 -32.90 -28.39 39.62
C ALA A 48 -32.91 -27.04 38.88
N ALA A 49 -34.03 -26.30 38.93
CA ALA A 49 -34.12 -24.97 38.34
C ALA A 49 -33.20 -23.97 39.06
N ALA A 50 -33.22 -23.93 40.39
CA ALA A 50 -32.34 -23.05 41.17
C ALA A 50 -30.85 -23.33 40.91
N VAL A 51 -30.48 -24.61 40.79
CA VAL A 51 -29.14 -25.05 40.43
C VAL A 51 -28.80 -24.63 38.99
N GLN A 52 -29.71 -24.78 38.01
CA GLN A 52 -29.51 -24.30 36.65
C GLN A 52 -29.32 -22.78 36.57
N TYR A 53 -30.11 -21.99 37.30
CA TYR A 53 -29.96 -20.53 37.34
C TYR A 53 -28.63 -20.11 37.98
N LEU A 54 -28.20 -20.79 39.04
CA LEU A 54 -26.90 -20.55 39.69
C LEU A 54 -25.72 -20.94 38.77
N PHE A 55 -25.79 -22.09 38.10
CA PHE A 55 -24.76 -22.52 37.14
C PHE A 55 -24.72 -21.62 35.90
N ALA A 56 -25.87 -21.15 35.40
CA ALA A 56 -25.93 -20.22 34.28
C ALA A 56 -25.34 -18.84 34.64
N SER A 57 -25.61 -18.31 35.85
CA SER A 57 -25.01 -17.07 36.32
C SER A 57 -23.49 -17.16 36.51
N VAL A 58 -22.99 -18.30 36.99
CA VAL A 58 -21.54 -18.53 37.12
C VAL A 58 -20.89 -18.71 35.73
N GLY A 59 -21.51 -19.47 34.84
CA GLY A 59 -21.03 -19.67 33.47
C GLY A 59 -20.92 -18.37 32.66
N ASN A 60 -21.87 -17.44 32.84
CA ASN A 60 -21.85 -16.14 32.18
C ASN A 60 -20.84 -15.15 32.79
N PHE A 61 -20.42 -15.32 34.05
CA PHE A 61 -19.35 -14.49 34.65
C PHE A 61 -17.94 -14.96 34.24
N PHE A 62 -17.76 -16.26 33.98
CA PHE A 62 -16.47 -16.80 33.53
C PHE A 62 -16.24 -16.63 32.01
N SER A 63 -17.29 -16.72 31.19
CA SER A 63 -17.14 -16.54 29.72
C SER A 63 -16.75 -15.11 29.32
N GLY A 64 -17.21 -14.09 30.05
CA GLY A 64 -16.88 -12.69 29.80
C GLY A 64 -15.46 -12.28 30.20
N THR A 65 -14.78 -13.06 31.06
CA THR A 65 -13.43 -12.72 31.56
C THR A 65 -12.31 -13.39 30.77
N VAL A 66 -12.56 -14.57 30.19
CA VAL A 66 -11.52 -15.33 29.46
C VAL A 66 -11.25 -14.74 28.06
N ASN A 67 -12.26 -14.16 27.39
CA ASN A 67 -12.07 -13.50 26.10
C ASN A 67 -11.28 -12.19 26.19
N SER A 68 -11.34 -11.47 27.32
CA SER A 68 -10.60 -10.20 27.52
C SER A 68 -9.09 -10.37 27.76
N ILE A 69 -8.64 -11.58 28.11
CA ILE A 69 -7.21 -11.88 28.32
C ILE A 69 -6.49 -12.15 26.99
N GLY A 70 -7.20 -12.72 26.01
CA GLY A 70 -6.71 -12.90 24.64
C GLY A 70 -6.52 -11.57 23.92
N GLU A 71 -7.54 -10.70 23.97
CA GLU A 71 -7.53 -9.38 23.30
C GLU A 71 -6.40 -8.46 23.79
N LEU A 72 -6.07 -8.47 25.09
CA LEU A 72 -4.95 -7.67 25.61
C LEU A 72 -3.57 -8.19 25.17
N ARG A 73 -3.44 -9.50 24.95
CA ARG A 73 -2.19 -10.12 24.48
C ARG A 73 -1.98 -9.85 22.99
N ASP A 74 -3.06 -9.88 22.21
CA ASP A 74 -3.01 -9.58 20.78
C ASP A 74 -2.80 -8.07 20.55
N LEU A 75 -3.47 -7.19 21.30
CA LEU A 75 -3.23 -5.74 21.24
C LEU A 75 -1.79 -5.36 21.61
N ARG A 76 -1.19 -6.04 22.61
CA ARG A 76 0.21 -5.82 22.99
C ARG A 76 1.20 -6.36 21.95
N LYS A 77 0.85 -7.44 21.24
CA LYS A 77 1.65 -7.93 20.11
C LYS A 77 1.59 -6.95 18.94
N ASP A 78 0.41 -6.45 18.59
CA ASP A 78 0.22 -5.49 17.52
C ASP A 78 0.94 -4.17 17.82
N TYR A 79 0.86 -3.70 19.07
CA TYR A 79 1.60 -2.51 19.50
C TYR A 79 3.12 -2.68 19.36
N ARG A 80 3.66 -3.84 19.75
CA ARG A 80 5.09 -4.13 19.59
C ARG A 80 5.49 -4.28 18.12
N ALA A 81 4.68 -4.94 17.31
CA ALA A 81 4.92 -5.07 15.88
C ALA A 81 4.92 -3.69 15.19
N LEU A 82 3.99 -2.82 15.55
CA LEU A 82 3.91 -1.46 15.04
C LEU A 82 5.09 -0.60 15.51
N GLN A 83 5.50 -0.71 16.78
CA GLN A 83 6.71 -0.04 17.27
C GLN A 83 7.97 -0.47 16.50
N ASN A 84 8.13 -1.77 16.27
CA ASN A 84 9.27 -2.30 15.50
C ASN A 84 9.25 -1.80 14.04
N GLN A 85 8.07 -1.69 13.42
CA GLN A 85 7.95 -1.11 12.08
C GLN A 85 8.35 0.37 12.08
N VAL A 86 7.89 1.16 13.06
CA VAL A 86 8.26 2.57 13.18
C VAL A 86 9.77 2.73 13.36
N GLU A 87 10.38 1.92 14.24
CA GLU A 87 11.84 1.94 14.44
C GLU A 87 12.59 1.56 13.16
N HIS A 88 12.13 0.52 12.45
CA HIS A 88 12.72 0.11 11.18
C HIS A 88 12.61 1.21 10.11
N TYR A 89 11.46 1.86 9.97
CA TYR A 89 11.28 2.98 9.04
C TYR A 89 12.15 4.18 9.40
N GLN A 90 12.34 4.46 10.70
CA GLN A 90 13.23 5.53 11.16
C GLN A 90 14.69 5.25 10.81
N ILE A 91 15.13 3.99 10.90
CA ILE A 91 16.49 3.59 10.49
C ILE A 91 16.66 3.81 8.99
N ILE A 92 15.73 3.31 8.17
CA ILE A 92 15.77 3.50 6.71
C ILE A 92 15.80 4.99 6.36
N GLN A 93 15.01 5.82 7.05
CA GLN A 93 14.99 7.26 6.79
C GLN A 93 16.33 7.91 7.08
N ARG A 94 16.96 7.59 8.22
CA ARG A 94 18.31 8.09 8.56
C ARG A 94 19.35 7.65 7.54
N ASP A 95 19.29 6.40 7.09
CA ASP A 95 20.21 5.89 6.08
C ASP A 95 20.02 6.65 4.75
N LEU A 96 18.78 6.87 4.32
CA LEU A 96 18.49 7.65 3.12
C LEU A 96 18.98 9.10 3.23
N ASP A 97 18.78 9.74 4.38
CA ASP A 97 19.25 11.11 4.60
C ASP A 97 20.79 11.18 4.60
N SER A 98 21.47 10.17 5.17
CA SER A 98 22.94 10.08 5.15
C SER A 98 23.49 9.85 3.74
N LEU A 99 22.83 8.98 2.95
CA LEU A 99 23.20 8.70 1.57
C LEU A 99 22.96 9.92 0.67
N ARG A 100 21.89 10.68 0.89
CA ARG A 100 21.64 11.94 0.18
C ARG A 100 22.72 12.97 0.48
N ALA A 101 23.03 13.18 1.77
CA ALA A 101 24.09 14.12 2.16
C ALA A 101 25.46 13.73 1.60
N GLU A 102 25.78 12.43 1.55
CA GLU A 102 27.00 11.94 0.91
C GLU A 102 26.97 12.16 -0.61
N ASN A 103 25.84 11.89 -1.27
CA ASN A 103 25.68 12.12 -2.71
C ASN A 103 25.87 13.60 -3.08
N ASP A 104 25.25 14.50 -2.31
CA ASP A 104 25.38 15.94 -2.50
C ASP A 104 26.83 16.38 -2.33
N ARG A 105 27.50 15.90 -1.28
CA ARG A 105 28.92 16.20 -1.03
C ARG A 105 29.83 15.69 -2.15
N LEU A 106 29.56 14.50 -2.69
CA LEU A 106 30.28 13.94 -3.84
C LEU A 106 30.02 14.76 -5.11
N ARG A 107 28.79 15.22 -5.33
CA ARG A 107 28.45 16.08 -6.48
C ARG A 107 29.14 17.43 -6.41
N ASP A 108 29.18 18.05 -5.24
CA ASP A 108 29.89 19.31 -4.99
C ASP A 108 31.39 19.16 -5.26
N GLN A 109 32.01 18.06 -4.79
CA GLN A 109 33.42 17.76 -5.05
C GLN A 109 33.73 17.54 -6.53
N LEU A 110 32.74 17.05 -7.30
CA LEU A 110 32.86 16.76 -8.73
C LEU A 110 32.34 17.89 -9.63
N SER A 111 31.91 19.03 -9.06
CA SER A 111 31.26 20.14 -9.78
C SER A 111 30.08 19.70 -10.66
N PHE A 112 29.37 18.63 -10.28
CA PHE A 112 28.14 18.24 -10.95
C PHE A 112 27.06 19.24 -10.55
N SER A 113 26.41 19.89 -11.53
CA SER A 113 25.29 20.78 -11.29
C SER A 113 24.20 20.05 -10.48
N GLY A 114 23.71 20.69 -9.43
CA GLY A 114 22.85 20.12 -8.39
C GLY A 114 21.59 19.42 -8.87
N GLU A 115 20.95 18.71 -7.93
CA GLU A 115 19.77 17.90 -8.17
C GLU A 115 18.61 18.75 -8.74
N LEU A 116 18.06 18.33 -9.88
CA LEU A 116 16.89 19.00 -10.48
C LEU A 116 15.68 18.74 -9.60
N SER A 117 15.23 19.76 -8.88
CA SER A 117 13.99 19.68 -8.12
C SER A 117 12.79 19.82 -9.06
N TYR A 118 11.82 18.91 -8.94
CA TYR A 118 10.59 18.93 -9.72
C TYR A 118 9.39 19.22 -8.83
N ARG A 119 8.66 20.29 -9.15
CA ARG A 119 7.35 20.56 -8.55
C ARG A 119 6.29 19.77 -9.29
N HIS A 120 5.43 19.07 -8.56
CA HIS A 120 4.30 18.34 -9.14
C HIS A 120 3.10 19.29 -9.31
N VAL A 121 2.57 19.38 -10.53
CA VAL A 121 1.29 20.06 -10.82
C VAL A 121 0.22 18.99 -10.99
N PRO A 122 -0.68 18.78 -10.00
CA PRO A 122 -1.75 17.80 -10.10
C PRO A 122 -2.79 18.29 -11.12
N ALA A 123 -3.17 17.39 -12.02
CA ALA A 123 -4.14 17.65 -13.08
C ALA A 123 -5.10 16.47 -13.24
N ARG A 124 -6.36 16.75 -13.54
CA ARG A 124 -7.37 15.72 -13.81
C ARG A 124 -7.48 15.52 -15.32
N VAL A 125 -7.55 14.27 -15.75
CA VAL A 125 -7.82 13.89 -17.14
C VAL A 125 -9.30 14.18 -17.43
N ILE A 126 -9.57 15.06 -18.38
CA ILE A 126 -10.92 15.51 -18.75
C ILE A 126 -11.39 14.98 -20.09
N ALA A 127 -10.47 14.56 -20.96
CA ALA A 127 -10.78 13.88 -22.20
C ALA A 127 -9.63 12.95 -22.60
N MET A 128 -9.96 11.88 -23.29
CA MET A 128 -9.02 10.95 -23.91
C MET A 128 -9.47 10.75 -25.34
N ASP A 129 -8.64 11.15 -26.29
CA ASP A 129 -8.97 11.05 -27.71
C ASP A 129 -8.71 9.62 -28.19
N PRO A 130 -9.73 8.90 -28.71
CA PRO A 130 -9.56 7.61 -29.36
C PRO A 130 -9.12 7.74 -30.84
N GLY A 131 -8.85 8.96 -31.32
CA GLY A 131 -8.58 9.29 -32.71
C GLY A 131 -7.32 8.62 -33.29
N THR A 132 -7.33 8.48 -34.62
CA THR A 132 -6.35 7.71 -35.41
C THR A 132 -5.01 8.41 -35.64
N LEU A 133 -4.90 9.72 -35.39
CA LEU A 133 -3.63 10.45 -35.57
C LEU A 133 -2.77 10.48 -34.29
N PHE A 134 -3.33 10.84 -33.13
CA PHE A 134 -2.63 10.84 -31.83
C PHE A 134 -3.59 10.42 -30.72
N HIS A 135 -3.17 9.49 -29.86
CA HIS A 135 -3.94 9.09 -28.68
C HIS A 135 -3.75 10.10 -27.54
N GLY A 136 -4.13 11.36 -27.75
CA GLY A 136 -3.89 12.43 -26.78
C GLY A 136 -4.79 12.33 -25.55
N MET A 137 -4.26 12.68 -24.38
CA MET A 137 -5.03 12.89 -23.15
C MET A 137 -5.08 14.39 -22.82
N THR A 138 -6.27 14.94 -22.63
CA THR A 138 -6.45 16.34 -22.23
C THR A 138 -6.65 16.44 -20.72
N VAL A 139 -5.96 17.39 -20.10
CA VAL A 139 -6.04 17.67 -18.66
C VAL A 139 -6.54 19.07 -18.33
N ASP A 140 -7.08 19.25 -17.14
CA ASP A 140 -7.66 20.51 -16.63
C ASP A 140 -6.66 21.54 -16.10
N LYS A 141 -5.38 21.41 -16.49
CA LYS A 141 -4.32 22.36 -16.19
C LYS A 141 -3.64 22.81 -17.47
N GLY A 142 -3.36 24.10 -17.56
CA GLY A 142 -2.68 24.71 -18.71
C GLY A 142 -1.62 25.72 -18.26
N MET A 143 -1.31 26.68 -19.14
CA MET A 143 -0.26 27.67 -18.91
C MET A 143 -0.45 28.50 -17.64
N SER A 144 -1.70 28.80 -17.25
CA SER A 144 -2.01 29.51 -16.00
C SER A 144 -1.59 28.75 -14.74
N SER A 145 -1.46 27.43 -14.83
CA SER A 145 -0.97 26.56 -13.76
C SER A 145 0.55 26.28 -13.88
N GLY A 146 1.23 26.97 -14.79
CA GLY A 146 2.66 26.80 -15.05
C GLY A 146 3.01 25.58 -15.90
N VAL A 147 2.04 24.99 -16.61
CA VAL A 147 2.27 23.88 -17.55
C VAL A 147 2.88 24.43 -18.85
N ALA A 148 3.93 23.78 -19.34
CA ALA A 148 4.56 24.08 -20.63
C ALA A 148 4.75 22.80 -21.46
N VAL A 149 5.02 22.99 -22.75
CA VAL A 149 5.35 21.91 -23.69
C VAL A 149 6.62 21.19 -23.21
N ASP A 150 6.69 19.89 -23.51
CA ASP A 150 7.77 18.96 -23.14
C ASP A 150 7.92 18.72 -21.63
N MET A 151 6.99 19.18 -20.79
CA MET A 151 6.95 18.76 -19.39
C MET A 151 6.56 17.27 -19.28
N PRO A 152 7.35 16.46 -18.56
CA PRO A 152 7.02 15.07 -18.27
C PRO A 152 5.74 14.94 -17.45
N VAL A 153 5.01 13.86 -17.67
CA VAL A 153 3.80 13.54 -16.93
C VAL A 153 3.91 12.15 -16.32
N ILE A 154 3.59 12.05 -15.05
CA ILE A 154 3.55 10.80 -14.30
C ILE A 154 2.17 10.58 -13.68
N ALA A 155 1.90 9.36 -13.25
CA ALA A 155 0.73 9.03 -12.46
C ALA A 155 1.09 8.09 -11.31
N TYR A 156 0.20 8.03 -10.32
CA TYR A 156 0.28 7.09 -9.22
C TYR A 156 -0.96 6.20 -9.25
N GLN A 157 -0.78 4.90 -9.39
CA GLN A 157 -1.84 3.89 -9.34
C GLN A 157 -1.41 2.77 -8.40
N ASP A 158 -2.31 2.35 -7.50
CA ASP A 158 -2.05 1.28 -6.51
C ASP A 158 -0.72 1.46 -5.73
N GLY A 159 -0.39 2.71 -5.39
CA GLY A 159 0.83 3.08 -4.67
C GLY A 159 2.11 3.05 -5.51
N ARG A 160 2.02 2.88 -6.83
CA ARG A 160 3.16 2.84 -7.77
C ARG A 160 3.15 4.05 -8.67
N GLN A 161 4.33 4.65 -8.84
CA GLN A 161 4.55 5.69 -9.84
C GLN A 161 4.75 5.05 -11.22
N GLY A 162 4.23 5.70 -12.27
CA GLY A 162 4.52 5.32 -13.65
C GLY A 162 4.59 6.53 -14.59
N LEU A 163 5.39 6.41 -15.64
CA LEU A 163 5.48 7.41 -16.71
C LEU A 163 4.22 7.36 -17.58
N VAL A 164 3.57 8.51 -17.72
CA VAL A 164 2.41 8.66 -18.60
C VAL A 164 2.87 9.09 -19.99
N GLY A 165 3.76 10.07 -20.07
CA GLY A 165 4.21 10.67 -21.32
C GLY A 165 4.66 12.11 -21.13
N LYS A 166 4.37 12.99 -22.10
CA LYS A 166 4.77 14.40 -22.05
C LYS A 166 3.67 15.34 -22.55
N VAL A 167 3.72 16.60 -22.12
CA VAL A 167 2.86 17.66 -22.67
C VAL A 167 3.30 18.02 -24.09
N ILE A 168 2.37 18.02 -25.05
CA ILE A 168 2.62 18.42 -26.44
C ILE A 168 2.01 19.77 -26.80
N SER A 169 0.97 20.20 -26.08
CA SER A 169 0.38 21.52 -26.25
C SER A 169 -0.28 21.97 -24.95
N ALA A 170 -0.32 23.28 -24.72
CA ALA A 170 -0.98 23.88 -23.57
C ALA A 170 -1.74 25.14 -24.01
N THR A 171 -3.01 25.22 -23.61
CA THR A 171 -3.81 26.45 -23.65
C THR A 171 -3.71 27.15 -22.31
N SER A 172 -4.39 28.29 -22.13
CA SER A 172 -4.44 28.97 -20.84
C SER A 172 -4.98 28.11 -19.69
N ARG A 173 -5.90 27.17 -19.97
CA ARG A 173 -6.61 26.39 -18.92
C ARG A 173 -6.45 24.87 -19.03
N THR A 174 -6.09 24.36 -20.20
CA THR A 174 -5.96 22.91 -20.44
C THR A 174 -4.63 22.59 -21.11
N ALA A 175 -4.22 21.34 -21.08
CA ALA A 175 -3.06 20.85 -21.80
C ALA A 175 -3.33 19.47 -22.40
N MET A 176 -2.65 19.17 -23.51
CA MET A 176 -2.70 17.88 -24.18
C MET A 176 -1.40 17.12 -23.90
N ILE A 177 -1.55 15.85 -23.55
CA ILE A 177 -0.50 14.93 -23.20
C ILE A 177 -0.41 13.88 -24.31
N LEU A 178 0.80 13.65 -24.80
CA LEU A 178 1.15 12.53 -25.66
C LEU A 178 1.59 11.36 -24.79
N PRO A 179 0.80 10.27 -24.70
CA PRO A 179 1.16 9.13 -23.89
C PRO A 179 2.31 8.33 -24.48
N ILE A 180 3.00 7.58 -23.63
CA ILE A 180 4.14 6.74 -24.01
C ILE A 180 3.78 5.56 -24.94
N PHE A 181 2.52 5.12 -24.94
CA PHE A 181 2.06 4.07 -25.85
C PHE A 181 1.76 4.58 -27.27
N ASP A 182 1.84 5.90 -27.48
CA ASP A 182 1.71 6.49 -28.81
C ASP A 182 2.99 6.29 -29.65
N HIS A 183 2.83 6.09 -30.95
CA HIS A 183 3.92 5.89 -31.91
C HIS A 183 4.87 7.09 -32.06
N GLU A 184 4.43 8.31 -31.71
CA GLU A 184 5.28 9.50 -31.72
C GLU A 184 6.01 9.74 -30.39
N CYS A 185 5.67 8.98 -29.35
CA CYS A 185 6.27 9.16 -28.04
C CYS A 185 7.49 8.26 -27.87
N PHE A 186 8.66 8.88 -27.78
CA PHE A 186 9.93 8.20 -27.55
C PHE A 186 10.56 8.63 -26.23
N VAL A 187 11.00 7.64 -25.46
CA VAL A 187 11.58 7.84 -24.13
C VAL A 187 12.90 7.08 -24.04
N ALA A 188 13.99 7.78 -23.74
CA ALA A 188 15.25 7.12 -23.43
C ALA A 188 15.12 6.38 -22.08
N ALA A 189 15.33 5.07 -22.10
CA ALA A 189 15.08 4.20 -20.97
C ALA A 189 16.28 3.28 -20.71
N ARG A 190 16.32 2.73 -19.50
CA ARG A 190 17.32 1.75 -19.06
C ARG A 190 16.70 0.75 -18.11
N PHE A 191 17.34 -0.41 -17.98
CA PHE A 191 17.00 -1.37 -16.93
C PHE A 191 17.44 -0.81 -15.57
N SER A 192 16.59 -0.92 -14.55
CA SER A 192 16.88 -0.37 -13.21
C SER A 192 18.13 -0.98 -12.57
N ALA A 193 18.36 -2.28 -12.78
CA ALA A 193 19.52 -3.02 -12.27
C ALA A 193 20.74 -2.97 -13.21
N GLY A 194 20.56 -2.47 -14.44
CA GLY A 194 21.56 -2.53 -15.51
C GLY A 194 22.02 -1.17 -16.00
N ARG A 195 22.99 -1.19 -16.91
CA ARG A 195 23.48 0.00 -17.63
C ARG A 195 23.10 0.01 -19.10
N TYR A 196 22.33 -0.98 -19.56
CA TYR A 196 21.88 -1.00 -20.95
C TYR A 196 20.71 -0.05 -21.12
N GLU A 197 20.82 0.72 -22.19
CA GLU A 197 19.85 1.73 -22.59
C GLU A 197 19.19 1.32 -23.91
N GLY A 198 18.06 1.96 -24.16
CA GLY A 198 17.27 1.76 -25.35
C GLY A 198 16.21 2.85 -25.45
N LEU A 199 15.46 2.81 -26.54
CA LEU A 199 14.37 3.75 -26.80
C LEU A 199 13.04 3.04 -26.60
N VAL A 200 12.28 3.51 -25.63
CA VAL A 200 10.91 3.06 -25.39
C VAL A 200 9.95 3.86 -26.26
N GLY A 201 8.99 3.17 -26.88
CA GLY A 201 7.83 3.76 -27.54
C GLY A 201 6.74 2.69 -27.76
N GLY A 202 5.51 3.13 -28.01
CA GLY A 202 4.39 2.23 -28.30
C GLY A 202 4.11 2.04 -29.78
N ASP A 203 3.13 1.19 -30.08
CA ASP A 203 2.64 0.93 -31.44
C ASP A 203 1.44 1.82 -31.83
N GLY A 204 1.05 2.77 -30.97
CA GLY A 204 -0.07 3.67 -31.21
C GLY A 204 -1.43 2.98 -31.07
N LYS A 205 -1.57 1.92 -30.26
CA LYS A 205 -2.88 1.35 -29.91
C LYS A 205 -3.22 1.63 -28.45
N LYS A 206 -4.51 1.86 -28.16
CA LYS A 206 -4.99 1.97 -26.79
C LYS A 206 -4.90 0.60 -26.10
N GLY A 207 -4.13 0.53 -25.01
CA GLY A 207 -3.71 -0.72 -24.37
C GLY A 207 -2.57 -1.43 -25.11
N GLY A 208 -1.95 -0.76 -26.08
CA GLY A 208 -0.88 -1.25 -26.92
C GLY A 208 0.37 -1.57 -26.11
N ALA A 209 1.05 -2.64 -26.51
CA ALA A 209 2.31 -3.04 -25.94
C ALA A 209 3.35 -1.92 -26.10
N ILE A 210 4.12 -1.70 -25.04
CA ILE A 210 5.26 -0.78 -25.07
C ILE A 210 6.49 -1.59 -25.42
N PHE A 211 7.32 -1.09 -26.32
CA PHE A 211 8.54 -1.77 -26.73
C PHE A 211 9.76 -0.90 -26.45
N MET A 212 10.81 -1.51 -25.91
CA MET A 212 12.14 -0.93 -25.86
C MET A 212 13.01 -1.51 -26.98
N ARG A 213 13.46 -0.64 -27.86
CA ARG A 213 14.28 -0.96 -29.04
C ARG A 213 15.70 -0.43 -28.85
N TYR A 214 16.60 -0.81 -29.76
CA TYR A 214 18.01 -0.39 -29.79
C TYR A 214 18.87 -0.87 -28.61
N VAL A 215 18.41 -1.91 -27.90
CA VAL A 215 19.19 -2.54 -26.82
C VAL A 215 20.27 -3.44 -27.44
N LYS A 216 21.52 -3.30 -27.00
CA LYS A 216 22.65 -4.09 -27.55
C LYS A 216 22.44 -5.59 -27.31
N LYS A 217 22.66 -6.44 -28.33
CA LYS A 217 22.49 -7.90 -28.23
C LYS A 217 23.22 -8.57 -27.07
N ARG A 218 24.41 -8.07 -26.71
CA ARG A 218 25.18 -8.58 -25.56
C ARG A 218 24.44 -8.47 -24.21
N ALA A 219 23.45 -7.58 -24.11
CA ALA A 219 22.62 -7.41 -22.92
C ALA A 219 21.68 -8.60 -22.67
N LYS A 220 21.46 -9.46 -23.67
CA LYS A 220 20.50 -10.58 -23.60
C LYS A 220 20.75 -11.48 -22.38
N GLU A 221 22.01 -11.70 -22.04
CA GLU A 221 22.40 -12.55 -20.91
C GLU A 221 22.19 -11.87 -19.56
N GLU A 222 22.01 -10.56 -19.52
CA GLU A 222 21.80 -9.77 -18.29
C GLU A 222 20.33 -9.43 -18.05
N ILE A 223 19.49 -9.40 -19.10
CA ILE A 223 18.07 -9.06 -19.01
C ILE A 223 17.23 -10.28 -18.61
N ARG A 224 16.27 -10.09 -17.71
CA ARG A 224 15.34 -11.11 -17.23
C ARG A 224 13.89 -10.64 -17.34
N TYR A 225 12.98 -11.60 -17.44
CA TYR A 225 11.54 -11.34 -17.31
C TYR A 225 11.25 -10.73 -15.93
N GLY A 226 10.39 -9.73 -15.89
CA GLY A 226 10.05 -8.98 -14.69
C GLY A 226 11.00 -7.84 -14.34
N ASP A 227 12.13 -7.69 -15.05
CA ASP A 227 13.06 -6.57 -14.83
C ASP A 227 12.36 -5.22 -15.00
N LEU A 228 12.64 -4.30 -14.09
CA LEU A 228 12.07 -2.97 -14.12
C LEU A 228 12.81 -2.10 -15.14
N VAL A 229 12.05 -1.47 -16.04
CA VAL A 229 12.54 -0.48 -16.99
C VAL A 229 12.15 0.91 -16.48
N VAL A 230 13.12 1.82 -16.47
CA VAL A 230 12.97 3.20 -15.99
C VAL A 230 13.51 4.20 -17.00
N THR A 231 13.11 5.46 -16.90
CA THR A 231 13.71 6.55 -17.70
C THR A 231 15.22 6.67 -17.41
N SER A 232 16.03 6.87 -18.46
CA SER A 232 17.49 6.99 -18.29
C SER A 232 17.91 8.36 -17.75
N GLY A 233 17.16 9.42 -18.05
CA GLY A 233 17.53 10.81 -17.78
C GLY A 233 18.66 11.35 -18.67
N LEU A 234 19.16 10.55 -19.62
CA LEU A 234 20.28 10.95 -20.47
C LEU A 234 19.79 11.89 -21.58
N ARG A 235 20.23 13.16 -21.55
CA ARG A 235 19.90 14.21 -22.55
C ARG A 235 18.40 14.24 -22.89
N SER A 236 17.57 14.04 -21.87
CA SER A 236 16.13 13.87 -22.01
C SER A 236 15.37 14.92 -21.22
N ILE A 237 14.16 15.21 -21.66
CA ILE A 237 13.17 16.00 -20.91
C ILE A 237 12.68 15.24 -19.67
N TYR A 238 12.81 13.91 -19.66
CA TYR A 238 12.37 13.05 -18.57
C TYR A 238 13.43 12.97 -17.47
N PRO A 239 13.06 13.16 -16.18
CA PRO A 239 13.93 12.86 -15.05
C PRO A 239 14.40 11.40 -15.12
N ALA A 240 15.57 11.11 -14.57
CA ALA A 240 16.02 9.74 -14.42
C ALA A 240 15.15 8.95 -13.44
N SER A 241 15.08 7.63 -13.63
CA SER A 241 14.52 6.69 -12.66
C SER A 241 13.00 6.74 -12.45
N ILE A 242 12.23 7.27 -13.41
CA ILE A 242 10.77 7.13 -13.42
C ILE A 242 10.41 5.73 -13.96
N PRO A 243 9.60 4.92 -13.24
CA PRO A 243 9.18 3.62 -13.73
C PRO A 243 8.36 3.71 -15.02
N ILE A 244 8.72 2.89 -16.00
CA ILE A 244 7.96 2.72 -17.24
C ILE A 244 7.13 1.44 -17.17
N GLY A 245 7.75 0.34 -16.74
CA GLY A 245 7.11 -0.97 -16.78
C GLY A 245 8.08 -2.11 -16.53
N ARG A 246 7.62 -3.35 -16.76
CA ARG A 246 8.41 -4.57 -16.57
C ARG A 246 8.55 -5.37 -17.85
N VAL A 247 9.69 -6.05 -17.99
CA VAL A 247 9.96 -6.92 -19.15
C VAL A 247 9.01 -8.12 -19.15
N VAL A 248 8.28 -8.28 -20.25
CA VAL A 248 7.40 -9.45 -20.49
C VAL A 248 7.78 -10.25 -21.74
N GLY A 249 8.65 -9.71 -22.60
CA GLY A 249 9.11 -10.34 -23.84
C GLY A 249 10.53 -9.92 -24.19
N ILE A 250 11.34 -10.84 -24.72
CA ILE A 250 12.69 -10.56 -25.21
C ILE A 250 12.85 -11.19 -26.59
N GLU A 251 12.85 -10.36 -27.62
CA GLU A 251 13.09 -10.77 -28.99
C GLU A 251 14.50 -10.38 -29.44
N SER A 252 15.15 -11.29 -30.17
CA SER A 252 16.47 -11.08 -30.76
C SER A 252 16.45 -11.45 -32.24
N PRO A 253 15.84 -10.63 -33.11
CA PRO A 253 15.78 -10.93 -34.53
C PRO A 253 17.19 -11.03 -35.13
N GLU A 254 17.42 -12.02 -35.99
CA GLU A 254 18.74 -12.23 -36.61
C GLU A 254 19.15 -11.04 -37.49
N TRP A 255 18.18 -10.47 -38.21
CA TRP A 255 18.33 -9.35 -39.15
C TRP A 255 18.49 -7.97 -38.50
N GLN A 256 18.34 -7.84 -37.18
CA GLN A 256 18.53 -6.57 -36.47
C GLN A 256 19.73 -6.63 -35.53
N PRO A 257 20.56 -5.57 -35.42
CA PRO A 257 21.70 -5.54 -34.50
C PRO A 257 21.32 -5.31 -33.02
N SER A 258 20.03 -5.13 -32.73
CA SER A 258 19.48 -4.86 -31.40
C SER A 258 18.42 -5.87 -30.97
N LEU A 259 18.19 -5.96 -29.67
CA LEU A 259 17.04 -6.64 -29.09
C LEU A 259 15.80 -5.74 -29.17
N ILE A 260 14.63 -6.39 -29.19
CA ILE A 260 13.33 -5.75 -28.97
C ILE A 260 12.79 -6.33 -27.68
N ILE A 261 12.48 -5.46 -26.72
CA ILE A 261 12.02 -5.87 -25.39
C ILE A 261 10.57 -5.41 -25.26
N GLU A 262 9.66 -6.35 -25.03
CA GLU A 262 8.27 -6.04 -24.74
C GLU A 262 8.13 -5.71 -23.25
N ILE A 263 7.41 -4.62 -22.97
CA ILE A 263 7.26 -4.04 -21.65
C ILE A 263 5.77 -3.96 -21.30
N GLU A 264 5.40 -4.55 -20.18
CA GLU A 264 4.12 -4.31 -19.53
C GLU A 264 4.19 -2.96 -18.78
N PRO A 265 3.34 -1.98 -19.13
CA PRO A 265 3.36 -0.68 -18.48
C PRO A 265 3.13 -0.76 -16.96
N ALA A 266 3.78 0.14 -16.21
CA ALA A 266 3.60 0.22 -14.76
C ALA A 266 2.22 0.77 -14.34
N ILE A 267 1.50 1.41 -15.28
CA ILE A 267 0.20 2.03 -15.08
C ILE A 267 -0.79 1.57 -16.15
N ASP A 268 -2.05 1.41 -15.75
CA ASP A 268 -3.17 1.18 -16.66
C ASP A 268 -3.73 2.52 -17.16
N PHE A 269 -3.43 2.84 -18.41
CA PHE A 269 -3.89 4.04 -19.09
C PHE A 269 -5.42 4.11 -19.24
N SER A 270 -6.14 2.98 -19.20
CA SER A 270 -7.60 2.94 -19.37
C SER A 270 -8.34 3.49 -18.14
N ARG A 271 -7.69 3.49 -16.97
CA ARG A 271 -8.25 3.88 -15.68
C ARG A 271 -7.58 5.13 -15.11
N LEU A 272 -7.00 5.96 -15.98
CA LEU A 272 -6.23 7.12 -15.58
C LEU A 272 -7.15 8.34 -15.35
N GLU A 273 -7.33 8.73 -14.08
CA GLU A 273 -8.15 9.89 -13.71
C GLU A 273 -7.32 11.13 -13.36
N TYR A 274 -6.20 10.92 -12.67
CA TYR A 274 -5.33 11.98 -12.18
C TYR A 274 -3.89 11.75 -12.60
N VAL A 275 -3.22 12.83 -12.97
CA VAL A 275 -1.82 12.85 -13.37
C VAL A 275 -1.09 14.01 -12.70
N PHE A 276 0.24 13.92 -12.69
CA PHE A 276 1.12 14.94 -12.15
C PHE A 276 2.09 15.36 -13.24
N ILE A 277 2.07 16.65 -13.57
CA ILE A 277 2.99 17.26 -14.54
C ILE A 277 4.22 17.73 -13.76
N LEU A 278 5.39 17.29 -14.19
CA LEU A 278 6.66 17.59 -13.55
C LEU A 278 7.21 18.91 -14.11
N LYS A 279 7.15 19.95 -13.27
CA LYS A 279 7.74 21.25 -13.56
C LYS A 279 9.14 21.30 -12.96
N GLN A 280 10.15 21.40 -13.82
CA GLN A 280 11.52 21.62 -13.38
C GLN A 280 11.63 23.01 -12.74
N GLU A 281 12.18 23.08 -11.52
CA GLU A 281 12.61 24.33 -10.94
C GLU A 281 14.06 24.60 -11.33
N PRO A 282 14.43 25.84 -11.71
CA PRO A 282 15.83 26.20 -11.87
C PRO A 282 16.55 26.00 -10.54
N ASN A 283 17.72 25.37 -10.56
CA ASN A 283 18.60 25.36 -9.39
C ASN A 283 18.92 26.82 -9.04
N GLN A 284 18.58 27.24 -7.82
CA GLN A 284 18.98 28.55 -7.28
C GLN A 284 20.45 28.55 -6.89
#